data_AF-A0A9Q1EX76-F1
#
_entry.id   AF-A0A9Q1EX76-F1
#
_cell.length_a   1.000
_cell.length_b   1.000
_cell.length_c   1.000
_cell.angle_alpha   90.00
_cell.angle_beta   90.00
_cell.angle_gamma   90.00
#
_symmetry.space_group_name_H-M   'P 1'
#
loop_
_entity.id
_entity.type
_entity.pdbx_description
1 polymer ?
#
loop_
_entity_poly.entity_id
_entity_poly.type
_entity_poly.pdbx_seq_one_letter_code
_entity_poly.pdbx_strand_id
1 'polypeptide(L)' 'MSRPTLRSSIAEATKTMKKKVIAAMREVEYIATTDCWTTRRCSFMGVTAHWLDPDSLDRRSAALA' A
#
# COMPACT_ATOMS: atom_id res chain seq x y z
N MET A 1 -8.31 -8.76 24.48
CA MET A 1 -8.77 -7.92 23.35
C MET A 1 -9.83 -8.70 22.60
N SER A 2 -11.04 -8.15 22.40
CA SER A 2 -12.13 -8.88 21.74
C SER A 2 -12.04 -8.75 20.20
N ARG A 3 -12.74 -9.62 19.46
CA ARG A 3 -12.82 -9.54 17.99
C ARG A 3 -13.27 -8.17 17.48
N PRO A 4 -14.30 -7.51 18.06
CA PRO A 4 -14.66 -6.15 17.69
C PRO A 4 -13.53 -5.13 17.92
N THR A 5 -12.86 -5.18 19.07
CA THR A 5 -11.77 -4.25 19.40
C THR A 5 -10.61 -4.37 18.41
N LEU A 6 -10.20 -5.61 18.07
CA LEU A 6 -9.14 -5.84 17.09
C LEU A 6 -9.53 -5.31 15.70
N ARG A 7 -10.77 -5.56 15.26
CA ARG A 7 -11.27 -5.06 13.96
C ARG A 7 -11.22 -3.53 13.89
N SER A 8 -11.69 -2.84 14.92
CA SER A 8 -11.64 -1.38 14.98
C SER A 8 -10.21 -0.86 14.98
N SER A 9 -9.30 -1.52 15.71
CA SER A 9 -7.88 -1.16 15.71
C SER A 9 -7.24 -1.31 14.32
N ILE A 10 -7.51 -2.41 13.61
CA ILE A 10 -7.03 -2.61 12.23
C ILE A 10 -7.61 -1.53 11.30
N ALA A 11 -8.91 -1.23 11.41
CA ALA A 11 -9.54 -0.21 10.57
C ALA A 11 -8.92 1.19 10.75
N GLU A 12 -8.65 1.59 11.99
CA GLU A 12 -7.97 2.87 12.27
C GLU A 12 -6.51 2.89 11.79
N ALA A 13 -5.80 1.76 11.94
CA ALA A 13 -4.46 1.61 11.38
C ALA A 13 -4.47 1.73 9.85
N THR A 14 -5.42 1.09 9.16
CA THR A 14 -5.59 1.19 7.71
C THR A 14 -5.93 2.62 7.28
N LYS A 15 -6.80 3.32 8.02
CA LYS A 15 -7.13 4.73 7.74
C LYS A 15 -5.89 5.63 7.84
N THR A 16 -5.07 5.39 8.85
CA THR A 16 -3.81 6.12 9.05
C THR A 16 -2.81 5.82 7.94
N MET A 17 -2.67 4.55 7.56
CA MET A 17 -1.83 4.11 6.43
C MET A 17 -2.27 4.77 5.13
N LYS A 18 -3.56 4.76 4.79
CA LYS A 18 -4.10 5.39 3.58
C LYS A 18 -3.75 6.88 3.50
N LYS A 19 -3.90 7.62 4.60
CA LYS A 19 -3.53 9.05 4.64
C LYS A 19 -2.05 9.27 4.33
N LYS A 20 -1.16 8.44 4.89
CA LYS A 20 0.29 8.52 4.64
C LYS A 20 0.65 8.20 3.18
N VAL A 21 0.06 7.15 2.62
CA VAL A 21 0.28 6.78 1.22
C VAL A 21 -0.19 7.87 0.27
N ILE A 22 -1.39 8.42 0.48
CA ILE A 22 -1.91 9.53 -0.33
C ILE A 22 -0.98 10.75 -0.26
N ALA A 23 -0.49 11.10 0.92
CA ALA A 23 0.44 12.22 1.09
C ALA A 23 1.76 11.97 0.36
N ALA A 24 2.35 10.77 0.50
CA ALA A 24 3.59 10.41 -0.19
C ALA A 24 3.44 10.44 -1.72
N MET A 25 2.31 9.96 -2.24
CA MET A 25 2.08 9.88 -3.69
C MET A 25 1.79 11.23 -4.36
N ARG A 26 1.41 12.27 -3.60
CA ARG A 26 1.17 13.60 -4.17
C ARG A 26 2.43 14.24 -4.75
N GLU A 27 3.57 13.94 -4.15
CA GLU A 27 4.86 14.54 -4.51
C GLU A 27 5.65 13.69 -5.53
N VAL A 28 5.09 12.56 -5.97
CA VAL A 28 5.78 11.57 -6.81
C VAL A 28 5.24 11.65 -8.23
N GLU A 29 6.13 11.91 -9.20
CA GLU A 29 5.77 12.03 -10.61
C GLU A 29 5.57 10.66 -11.30
N TYR A 30 6.40 9.67 -10.94
CA TYR A 30 6.40 8.34 -11.57
C TYR A 30 6.27 7.23 -10.55
N ILE A 31 5.35 6.28 -10.82
CA ILE A 31 5.09 5.12 -9.97
C ILE A 31 5.10 3.86 -10.83
N ALA A 32 5.77 2.81 -10.35
CA ALA A 32 5.62 1.46 -10.88
C ALA A 32 4.67 0.65 -10.00
N THR A 33 3.71 -0.04 -10.61
CA THR A 33 2.73 -0.89 -9.92
C THR A 33 2.66 -2.28 -10.57
N THR A 34 3.02 -3.35 -9.85
CA THR A 34 2.67 -4.71 -10.29
C THR A 34 2.87 -5.74 -9.17
N ASP A 35 1.82 -6.52 -8.88
CA ASP A 35 1.95 -7.86 -8.29
C ASP A 35 0.72 -8.70 -8.67
N CYS A 36 0.74 -9.29 -9.86
CA CYS A 36 -0.31 -10.20 -10.31
C CYS A 36 0.22 -11.62 -10.28
N TRP A 37 -0.51 -12.54 -9.66
CA TRP A 37 -0.16 -13.95 -9.68
C TRP A 37 -1.41 -14.83 -9.82
N THR A 38 -1.21 -16.05 -10.31
CA THR A 38 -2.27 -17.06 -10.37
C THR A 38 -1.80 -18.28 -9.60
N THR A 39 -2.66 -18.83 -8.76
CA THR A 39 -2.43 -20.13 -8.10
C THR A 39 -3.67 -20.99 -8.22
N ARG A 40 -3.46 -22.25 -8.63
CA ARG A 40 -4.54 -23.20 -8.97
C ARG A 40 -5.51 -22.61 -10.00
N ARG A 41 -6.75 -22.29 -9.57
CA ARG A 41 -7.84 -21.74 -10.40
C ARG A 41 -8.23 -20.33 -9.97
N CYS A 42 -7.37 -19.65 -9.22
CA CYS A 42 -7.63 -18.31 -8.70
C CYS A 42 -6.51 -17.37 -9.15
N SER A 43 -6.91 -16.25 -9.77
CA SER A 43 -6.01 -15.14 -10.06
C SER A 43 -6.13 -14.09 -8.96
N PHE A 44 -5.01 -13.53 -8.58
CA PHE A 44 -4.89 -12.51 -7.55
C PHE A 44 -4.15 -11.30 -8.12
N MET A 45 -4.50 -10.13 -7.58
CA MET A 45 -3.85 -8.88 -7.90
C MET A 45 -3.58 -8.17 -6.58
N GLY A 46 -2.33 -8.20 -6.15
CA GLY A 46 -1.82 -7.26 -5.16
C GLY A 46 -1.38 -6.00 -5.87
N VAL A 47 -1.63 -4.84 -5.26
CA VAL A 47 -1.17 -3.58 -5.83
C VAL A 47 -0.12 -3.00 -4.90
N THR A 48 1.16 -3.15 -5.26
CA THR A 48 2.27 -2.49 -4.57
C THR A 48 2.83 -1.39 -5.47
N ALA A 49 2.86 -0.17 -4.96
CA ALA A 49 3.53 0.94 -5.61
C ALA A 49 5.01 0.96 -5.23
N HIS A 50 5.86 1.19 -6.22
CA HIS A 50 7.28 1.48 -6.08
C HIS A 50 7.58 2.83 -6.70
N TRP A 51 8.36 3.66 -6.02
CA TRP A 51 8.79 4.96 -6.54
C TRP A 51 10.18 5.33 -6.00
N LEU A 52 10.81 6.32 -6.63
CA LEU A 52 11.99 6.98 -6.09
C LEU A 52 11.55 8.21 -5.31
N ASP A 53 12.09 8.36 -4.10
CA ASP A 53 11.92 9.58 -3.32
C ASP A 53 12.58 10.76 -4.06
N PRO A 54 11.87 11.87 -4.33
CA PRO A 54 12.40 12.95 -5.17
C PRO A 54 13.67 13.61 -4.60
N ASP A 55 13.80 13.66 -3.27
CA ASP A 55 14.89 14.35 -2.59
C ASP A 55 16.08 13.42 -2.33
N SER A 56 15.81 12.23 -1.78
CA SER A 56 16.86 11.28 -1.40
C SER A 56 17.27 10.31 -2.51
N LEU A 57 16.45 10.18 -3.56
CA LEU A 57 16.58 9.17 -4.63
C LEU A 57 16.55 7.71 -4.12
N ASP A 58 16.12 7.50 -2.88
CA ASP A 58 15.95 6.17 -2.31
C ASP A 58 14.70 5.49 -2.87
N ARG A 59 14.79 4.17 -3.09
CA ARG A 59 13.64 3.35 -3.49
C ARG A 59 12.65 3.22 -2.33
N ARG A 60 11.42 3.63 -2.57
CA ARG A 60 10.28 3.49 -1.65
C ARG A 60 9.26 2.51 -2.20
N SER A 61 8.45 1.94 -1.32
CA SER A 61 7.33 1.07 -1.71
C SER A 61 6.19 1.09 -0.70
N ALA A 62 4.95 0.93 -1.17
CA ALA A 62 3.77 0.81 -0.33
C ALA A 62 2.69 -0.07 -0.98
N ALA A 63 2.04 -0.91 -0.18
CA ALA A 63 0.86 -1.66 -0.61
C ALA A 63 -0.37 -0.73 -0.68
N LEU A 64 -1.16 -0.88 -1.73
CA LEU A 64 -2.37 -0.07 -2.01
C LEU A 64 -3.66 -0.87 -1.81
N ALA A 65 -3.66 -2.15 -2.18
CA ALA A 65 -4.80 -3.05 -2.11
C ALA A 65 -4.35 -4.51 -2.00
#